data_AF-A0A2D6NWR6-F1
#
_entry.id   AF-A0A2D6NWR6-F1
#
_cell.length_a   1.000
_cell.length_b   1.000
_cell.length_c   1.000
_cell.angle_alpha   90.00
_cell.angle_beta   90.00
_cell.angle_gamma   90.00
#
_symmetry.space_group_name_H-M   'P 1'
#
loop_
_entity.id
_entity.type
_entity.pdbx_description
1 polymer ?
#
loop_
_entity_poly.entity_id
_entity_poly.type
_entity_poly.pdbx_seq_one_letter_code
_entity_poly.pdbx_strand_id
1 'polypeptide(L)'
;MKNLKITIPITPISINKCWQGKRYKTGDYKQWRIDFSRCCKAIRTNLEDEIEVALSFYLKHYKTTDIDNLIKPTLDALQDKEIIKDDRFIKKIIAEKFKVKNKRDEKIIIEI
;
A
#
# COMPACT_ATOMS: atom_id res chain seq x y z
N MET A 1 21.27 1.94 5.92
CA MET A 1 19.80 1.77 5.89
C MET A 1 19.52 0.49 5.12
N LYS A 2 18.69 -0.41 5.64
CA LYS A 2 18.33 -1.65 4.92
C LYS A 2 17.33 -1.24 3.84
N ASN A 3 17.71 -1.34 2.56
CA ASN A 3 16.79 -1.10 1.44
C ASN A 3 15.87 -2.33 1.30
N LEU A 4 14.67 -2.25 1.89
CA LEU A 4 13.65 -3.29 1.78
C LEU A 4 12.75 -2.98 0.59
N LYS A 5 12.80 -3.82 -0.45
CA LYS A 5 11.91 -3.70 -1.61
C LYS A 5 10.87 -4.81 -1.61
N ILE A 6 9.60 -4.41 -1.64
CA ILE A 6 8.45 -5.31 -1.62
C ILE A 6 7.61 -5.11 -2.87
N THR A 7 7.30 -6.18 -3.59
CA THR A 7 6.37 -6.15 -4.72
C THR A 7 5.08 -6.86 -4.33
N ILE A 8 3.96 -6.14 -4.41
CA ILE A 8 2.62 -6.65 -4.14
C ILE A 8 1.87 -6.77 -5.47
N PRO A 9 1.70 -7.97 -6.03
CA PRO A 9 1.04 -8.20 -7.32
C PRO A 9 -0.50 -8.19 -7.19
N ILE A 10 -1.04 -7.17 -6.53
CA ILE A 10 -2.49 -6.96 -6.42
C ILE A 10 -2.85 -5.57 -6.95
N THR A 11 -4.04 -5.46 -7.52
CA THR A 11 -4.63 -4.15 -7.87
C THR A 11 -4.75 -3.30 -6.60
N PRO A 12 -4.25 -2.05 -6.60
CA PRO A 12 -4.52 -1.10 -5.52
C PRO A 12 -6.02 -0.88 -5.34
N ILE A 13 -6.49 -0.86 -4.09
CA ILE A 13 -7.90 -0.69 -3.79
C ILE A 13 -8.36 0.77 -4.00
N SER A 14 -9.56 0.95 -4.52
CA SER A 14 -10.20 2.27 -4.60
C SER A 14 -10.71 2.71 -3.22
N ILE A 15 -10.54 3.99 -2.87
CA ILE A 15 -11.00 4.54 -1.59
C ILE A 15 -12.50 4.34 -1.35
N ASN A 16 -13.31 4.38 -2.41
CA ASN A 16 -14.77 4.18 -2.34
C ASN A 16 -15.13 2.75 -1.90
N LYS A 17 -14.21 1.81 -2.09
CA LYS A 17 -14.33 0.44 -1.60
C LYS A 17 -13.70 0.26 -0.23
N CYS A 18 -13.01 1.25 0.33
CA CYS A 18 -12.35 1.11 1.63
C CYS A 18 -13.33 1.28 2.80
N TRP A 19 -14.25 2.24 2.68
CA TRP A 19 -15.04 2.72 3.80
C TRP A 19 -16.55 2.66 3.53
N GLN A 20 -17.31 2.27 4.55
CA GLN A 20 -18.77 2.36 4.61
C GLN A 20 -19.14 3.39 5.68
N GLY A 21 -19.91 4.41 5.29
CA GLY A 21 -20.19 5.56 6.16
C GLY A 21 -18.90 6.32 6.50
N LYS A 22 -18.76 6.78 7.75
CA LYS A 22 -17.63 7.65 8.15
C LYS A 22 -16.35 6.90 8.56
N ARG A 23 -16.43 5.65 9.05
CA ARG A 23 -15.29 4.97 9.70
C ARG A 23 -15.22 3.46 9.54
N TYR A 24 -16.25 2.79 9.02
CA TYR A 24 -16.28 1.33 9.02
C TYR A 24 -15.58 0.77 7.78
N LYS A 25 -14.62 -0.13 7.97
CA LYS A 25 -13.97 -0.83 6.85
C LYS A 25 -14.96 -1.79 6.20
N THR A 26 -15.09 -1.73 4.88
CA THR A 26 -15.93 -2.65 4.10
C THR A 26 -15.37 -4.08 4.12
N GLY A 27 -16.15 -5.05 3.64
CA GLY A 27 -15.66 -6.40 3.36
C GLY A 27 -14.54 -6.40 2.31
N ASP A 28 -14.72 -5.66 1.22
CA ASP A 28 -13.72 -5.49 0.14
C ASP A 28 -12.37 -5.03 0.69
N TYR A 29 -12.37 -4.05 1.60
CA TYR A 29 -11.14 -3.53 2.16
C TYR A 29 -10.42 -4.52 3.06
N LYS A 30 -11.18 -5.21 3.92
CA LYS A 30 -10.64 -6.26 4.78
C LYS A 30 -10.01 -7.37 3.93
N GLN A 31 -10.70 -7.80 2.87
CA GLN A 31 -10.21 -8.83 1.97
C GLN A 31 -8.94 -8.38 1.24
N TRP A 32 -8.93 -7.16 0.71
CA TRP A 32 -7.73 -6.59 0.07
C TRP A 32 -6.53 -6.54 1.01
N ARG A 33 -6.73 -6.16 2.29
CA ARG A 33 -5.66 -6.18 3.30
C ARG A 33 -5.16 -7.59 3.60
N ILE A 34 -6.04 -8.59 3.62
CA ILE A 34 -5.65 -10.00 3.76
C ILE A 34 -4.79 -10.46 2.58
N ASP A 35 -5.15 -10.07 1.35
CA ASP A 35 -4.43 -10.44 0.15
C ASP A 35 -3.07 -9.72 0.06
N PHE A 36 -3.02 -8.43 0.37
CA PHE A 36 -1.78 -7.68 0.58
C PHE A 36 -0.88 -8.40 1.59
N SER A 37 -1.46 -8.76 2.73
CA SER A 37 -0.83 -9.50 3.82
C SER A 37 -0.19 -10.82 3.35
N ARG A 38 -0.85 -11.55 2.45
CA ARG A 38 -0.36 -12.82 1.91
C ARG A 38 0.88 -12.63 1.02
N CYS A 39 0.96 -11.52 0.29
CA CYS A 39 2.13 -11.17 -0.52
C CYS A 39 3.36 -10.81 0.34
N CYS A 40 3.14 -10.32 1.56
CA CYS A 40 4.22 -9.93 2.49
C CYS A 40 4.78 -11.07 3.37
N LYS A 41 4.27 -12.30 3.26
CA LYS A 41 4.44 -13.37 4.28
C LYS A 41 5.86 -13.73 4.74
N ALA A 42 6.90 -13.35 4.01
CA ALA A 42 8.31 -13.62 4.38
C ALA A 42 9.02 -12.43 5.05
N ILE A 43 8.36 -11.28 5.19
CA ILE A 43 8.98 -10.03 5.61
C ILE A 43 8.43 -9.65 6.99
N ARG A 44 9.22 -9.92 8.03
CA ARG A 44 9.02 -9.30 9.35
C ARG A 44 10.17 -8.33 9.56
N THR A 45 9.86 -7.06 9.57
CA THR A 45 10.84 -6.01 9.82
C THR A 45 10.13 -5.03 10.71
N ASN A 46 10.34 -5.11 12.03
CA ASN A 46 9.77 -4.12 12.93
C ASN A 46 10.67 -2.88 12.84
N LEU A 47 10.46 -2.05 11.81
CA LEU A 47 11.18 -0.80 11.68
C LEU A 47 10.64 0.17 12.74
N GLU A 48 11.42 0.37 13.80
CA GLU A 48 11.05 1.19 14.96
C GLU A 48 11.59 2.62 14.90
N ASP A 49 12.51 2.88 13.97
CA ASP A 49 13.12 4.18 13.75
C ASP A 49 12.35 4.98 12.69
N GLU A 50 12.77 6.23 12.51
CA GLU A 50 12.23 7.09 11.47
C GLU A 50 12.55 6.55 10.08
N ILE A 51 11.51 6.37 9.26
CA ILE A 51 11.63 5.76 7.94
C ILE A 51 11.21 6.71 6.81
N GLU A 52 11.82 6.52 5.65
CA GLU A 52 11.33 7.05 4.38
C GLU A 52 10.64 5.92 3.62
N VAL A 53 9.52 6.21 2.96
CA VAL A 53 8.79 5.21 2.19
C VAL A 53 8.62 5.70 0.75
N ALA A 54 9.04 4.91 -0.23
CA ALA A 54 8.73 5.13 -1.63
C ALA A 54 7.64 4.13 -2.08
N LEU A 55 6.58 4.66 -2.67
CA LEU A 55 5.40 3.92 -3.14
C LEU A 55 5.22 4.12 -4.63
N SER A 56 5.35 3.04 -5.40
CA SER A 56 5.15 3.03 -6.84
C SER A 56 3.89 2.24 -7.19
N PHE A 57 2.89 2.94 -7.71
CA PHE A 57 1.59 2.36 -8.05
C PHE A 57 1.45 2.15 -9.56
N TYR A 58 1.32 0.90 -9.99
CA TYR A 58 1.11 0.54 -11.39
C TYR A 58 -0.39 0.32 -11.63
N LEU A 59 -1.01 1.17 -12.44
CA LEU A 59 -2.46 1.28 -12.58
C LEU A 59 -2.89 1.42 -14.04
N LYS A 60 -3.96 0.74 -14.45
CA LYS A 60 -4.58 0.97 -15.77
C LYS A 60 -5.21 2.36 -15.83
N HIS A 61 -5.90 2.76 -14.76
CA HIS A 61 -6.63 4.03 -14.64
C HIS A 61 -5.86 5.09 -13.83
N TYR A 62 -4.54 5.20 -14.04
CA TYR A 62 -3.65 6.04 -13.21
C TYR A 62 -4.02 7.55 -13.16
N LYS A 63 -4.62 8.11 -14.23
CA LYS A 63 -4.96 9.55 -14.28
C LYS A 63 -6.11 9.93 -13.36
N THR A 64 -7.13 9.08 -13.26
CA THR A 64 -8.37 9.36 -12.52
C THR A 64 -8.31 8.90 -11.07
N THR A 65 -7.26 8.17 -10.69
CA THR A 65 -7.06 7.71 -9.32
C THR A 65 -6.19 8.71 -8.58
N ASP A 66 -6.72 9.33 -7.52
CA ASP A 66 -5.92 10.22 -6.68
C ASP A 66 -4.85 9.44 -5.93
N ILE A 67 -3.68 10.07 -5.74
CA ILE A 67 -2.52 9.37 -5.22
C ILE A 67 -2.60 9.14 -3.71
N ASP A 68 -3.17 10.08 -2.98
CA ASP A 68 -3.47 9.99 -1.55
C ASP A 68 -4.42 8.82 -1.21
N ASN A 69 -5.41 8.59 -2.07
CA ASN A 69 -6.34 7.46 -2.00
C ASN A 69 -5.65 6.09 -2.10
N LEU A 70 -4.42 6.04 -2.65
CA LEU A 70 -3.60 4.83 -2.73
C LEU A 70 -2.64 4.69 -1.54
N ILE A 71 -2.11 5.83 -1.07
CA ILE A 71 -1.14 5.88 0.03
C ILE A 71 -1.78 5.35 1.32
N LYS A 72 -2.91 5.92 1.76
CA LYS A 72 -3.47 5.56 3.08
C LYS A 72 -3.81 4.07 3.21
N PRO A 73 -4.48 3.41 2.23
CA PRO A 73 -4.71 1.97 2.31
C PRO A 73 -3.43 1.14 2.36
N THR A 74 -2.37 1.58 1.67
CA THR A 74 -1.09 0.89 1.63
C THR A 74 -0.35 0.99 2.96
N LEU A 75 -0.31 2.17 3.58
CA LEU A 75 0.29 2.36 4.92
C LEU A 75 -0.45 1.55 5.99
N ASP A 76 -1.79 1.58 5.96
CA ASP A 76 -2.62 0.79 6.86
C ASP A 76 -2.37 -0.73 6.70
N ALA A 77 -2.01 -1.20 5.51
CA ALA A 77 -1.70 -2.60 5.26
C ALA A 77 -0.26 -2.98 5.67
N LEU A 78 0.70 -2.05 5.55
CA LEU A 78 2.06 -2.22 6.07
C LEU A 78 2.07 -2.33 7.60
N GLN A 79 1.26 -1.49 8.27
CA GLN A 79 1.11 -1.52 9.72
C GLN A 79 0.44 -2.81 10.21
N ASP A 80 -0.62 -3.28 9.54
CA ASP A 80 -1.28 -4.56 9.84
C ASP A 80 -0.32 -5.77 9.75
N LYS A 81 0.77 -5.62 9.01
CA LYS A 81 1.80 -6.64 8.85
C LYS A 81 3.00 -6.48 9.75
N GLU A 82 3.00 -5.46 10.61
CA GLU A 82 4.15 -5.13 11.46
C GLU A 82 5.44 -4.94 10.64
N ILE A 83 5.32 -4.53 9.36
CA ILE A 83 6.46 -4.09 8.52
C ILE A 83 6.87 -2.67 8.94
N ILE A 84 5.89 -1.87 9.35
CA ILE A 84 6.10 -0.62 10.05
C ILE A 84 5.34 -0.71 11.36
N LYS A 85 5.89 -0.12 12.42
CA LYS A 85 5.26 -0.11 13.74
C LYS A 85 4.02 0.79 13.78
N ASP A 86 4.17 2.00 13.27
CA ASP A 86 3.12 3.04 13.24
C ASP A 86 3.46 4.04 12.12
N ASP A 87 2.44 4.56 11.43
CA ASP A 87 2.64 5.50 10.33
C ASP A 87 3.21 6.85 10.80
N ARG A 88 3.16 7.16 12.11
CA ARG A 88 3.81 8.35 12.70
C ARG A 88 5.33 8.40 12.56
N PHE A 89 5.98 7.24 12.38
CA PHE A 89 7.44 7.17 12.22
C PHE A 89 7.88 7.41 10.77
N ILE A 90 6.93 7.54 9.83
CA ILE A 90 7.23 7.87 8.44
C ILE A 90 7.49 9.36 8.33
N LYS A 91 8.75 9.72 8.09
CA LYS A 91 9.17 11.12 7.91
C LYS A 91 8.89 11.66 6.52
N LYS A 92 8.91 10.79 5.52
CA LYS A 92 8.85 11.16 4.11
C LYS A 92 8.19 10.06 3.31
N ILE A 93 7.27 10.46 2.44
CA ILE A 93 6.64 9.59 1.47
C ILE A 93 6.94 10.13 0.08
N ILE A 94 7.54 9.30 -0.77
CA ILE A 94 7.62 9.55 -2.21
C ILE A 94 6.57 8.65 -2.84
N ALA A 95 5.63 9.21 -3.60
CA ALA A 95 4.59 8.42 -4.26
C ALA A 95 4.54 8.73 -5.74
N GLU A 96 4.53 7.67 -6.56
CA GLU A 96 4.50 7.77 -8.02
C GLU A 96 3.43 6.85 -8.61
N LYS A 97 2.83 7.28 -9.72
CA LYS A 97 1.85 6.49 -10.47
C LYS A 97 2.37 6.19 -11.87
N PHE A 98 2.31 4.92 -12.25
CA PHE A 98 2.72 4.42 -13.55
C PHE A 98 1.52 3.84 -14.30
N LYS A 99 1.41 4.14 -15.59
CA LYS A 99 0.38 3.58 -16.45
C LYS A 99 0.74 2.15 -16.85
N VAL A 100 -0.20 1.21 -16.68
CA VAL A 100 -0.11 -0.12 -17.29
C VAL A 100 -1.20 -0.33 -18.35
N LYS A 101 -0.97 -1.29 -19.25
CA LYS A 101 -1.93 -1.60 -20.33
C LYS A 101 -3.07 -2.49 -19.82
N ASN A 102 -2.74 -3.54 -19.07
CA ASN A 102 -3.71 -4.53 -18.62
C ASN A 102 -3.88 -4.50 -17.11
N LYS A 103 -5.08 -4.89 -16.64
CA LYS A 103 -5.40 -4.95 -15.20
C LYS A 103 -4.52 -5.95 -14.45
N ARG A 104 -4.16 -7.07 -15.09
CA ARG A 104 -3.27 -8.09 -14.50
C ARG A 104 -1.85 -7.59 -14.23
N ASP A 105 -1.45 -6.48 -14.86
CA ASP A 105 -0.12 -5.89 -14.70
C ASP A 105 -0.10 -4.85 -13.55
N GLU A 106 -1.24 -4.61 -12.91
CA GLU A 106 -1.35 -3.71 -11.76
C GLU A 106 -0.67 -4.30 -10.54
N LYS A 107 0.07 -3.45 -9.82
CA LYS A 107 0.86 -3.85 -8.66
C LYS A 107 1.27 -2.63 -7.85
N ILE A 108 1.74 -2.89 -6.63
CA ILE A 108 2.34 -1.90 -5.74
C ILE A 108 3.80 -2.32 -5.52
N ILE A 109 4.72 -1.38 -5.68
CA ILE A 109 6.10 -1.56 -5.25
C ILE A 109 6.35 -0.60 -4.08
N ILE A 110 6.93 -1.13 -3.02
CA ILE A 110 7.18 -0.44 -1.76
C ILE A 110 8.67 -0.55 -1.48
N GLU A 111 9.32 0.58 -1.22
CA GLU A 111 10.72 0.65 -0.85
C GLU A 111 10.82 1.42 0.46
N ILE A 112 11.44 0.81 1.47
CA ILE A 112 11.66 1.34 2.82
C ILE A 112 13.14 1.23 3.17
#